data_AF-A0A2G5UT75-F1
#
_entry.id   AF-A0A2G5UT75-F1
#
_cell.length_a   1.000
_cell.length_b   1.000
_cell.length_c   1.000
_cell.angle_alpha   90.00
_cell.angle_beta   90.00
_cell.angle_gamma   90.00
#
_symmetry.space_group_name_H-M   'P 1'
#
loop_
_entity.id
_entity.type
_entity.pdbx_description
1 polymer ?
#
loop_
_entity_poly.entity_id
_entity_poly.type
_entity_poly.pdbx_seq_one_letter_code
_entity_poly.pdbx_strand_id
1 'polypeptide(L)'
;MLSKMNKERNVKSARIEVLSELITVKTANLETMKAAEEALKTTVEAIVSAPQEEFRKCVEELLKFSNADIKTLSKITKPSVGIRLCCEMLRTIFEPNFKPKRHAAETWQESVKFVSDKSFFIKLATCDADILTVDQMKILKKYVDRAEFNANKIEHESVVCACLCRWINAFLELACTLRVMEEQMEEMKELREQIKQTEEKFENESSELQQLKVDVEKLTNLIRENEQVLANDRRLCDYRLRSGDLLNALKPHRKRWKSQLKQNEKKQKELIGSTLLFAIYRSHLLCQEKSIATMCTSMCTAHLNSVSVSFDPSVATPSNVINKILRNLKMSRRFCLFVSSSDTLLSNLRTVLPGATYLDMSLMTWKDPQMVLSLPKHVYSIAPTVFFNVSEVPPPEMHEILMKSEEKEVCYQNKPLELPDDILFVFVAKSLGHIPDQIRKLMEVIVISGNLAPIEELDRSERNELSSLLGEFTAADILESKELTRKAMQTATI
;
A
#
# COMPACT_ATOMS: atom_id res chain seq x y z
N MET A 1 9.72 12.21 -15.74
CA MET A 1 10.42 10.93 -15.97
C MET A 1 9.49 9.73 -15.77
N LEU A 2 8.97 9.49 -14.55
CA LEU A 2 8.00 8.41 -14.25
C LEU A 2 6.79 8.34 -15.19
N SER A 3 6.16 9.49 -15.50
CA SER A 3 5.05 9.52 -16.47
C SER A 3 5.44 8.98 -17.86
N LYS A 4 6.68 9.24 -18.31
CA LYS A 4 7.20 8.72 -19.59
C LYS A 4 7.42 7.20 -19.52
N MET A 5 8.00 6.72 -18.42
CA MET A 5 8.22 5.28 -18.19
C MET A 5 6.90 4.50 -18.08
N ASN A 6 5.89 5.05 -17.39
CA ASN A 6 4.56 4.45 -17.29
C ASN A 6 3.88 4.35 -18.66
N LYS A 7 4.00 5.40 -19.50
CA LYS A 7 3.51 5.35 -20.89
C LYS A 7 4.23 4.27 -21.69
N GLU A 8 5.56 4.20 -21.61
CA GLU A 8 6.35 3.18 -22.31
C GLU A 8 6.00 1.75 -21.88
N ARG A 9 5.89 1.50 -20.56
CA ARG A 9 5.44 0.21 -20.01
C ARG A 9 4.08 -0.17 -20.57
N ASN A 10 3.10 0.74 -20.55
CA ASN A 10 1.75 0.45 -21.03
C ASN A 10 1.73 0.12 -22.53
N VAL A 11 2.52 0.83 -23.35
CA VAL A 11 2.65 0.53 -24.78
C VAL A 11 3.27 -0.85 -25.01
N LYS A 12 4.34 -1.19 -24.28
CA LYS A 12 4.98 -2.52 -24.37
C LYS A 12 4.03 -3.62 -23.87
N SER A 13 3.30 -3.41 -22.78
CA SER A 13 2.30 -4.36 -22.27
C SER A 13 1.18 -4.63 -23.27
N ALA A 14 0.67 -3.59 -23.96
CA ALA A 14 -0.32 -3.78 -25.03
C ALA A 14 0.25 -4.59 -26.20
N ARG A 15 1.52 -4.35 -26.58
CA ARG A 15 2.19 -5.16 -27.61
C ARG A 15 2.38 -6.62 -27.19
N ILE A 16 2.67 -6.89 -25.92
CA ILE A 16 2.75 -8.27 -25.37
C ILE A 16 1.40 -8.97 -25.53
N GLU A 17 0.29 -8.31 -25.21
CA GLU A 17 -1.05 -8.89 -25.30
C GLU A 17 -1.36 -9.30 -26.75
N VAL A 18 -1.17 -8.37 -27.70
CA VAL A 18 -1.35 -8.64 -29.14
C VAL A 18 -0.44 -9.76 -29.65
N LEU A 19 0.85 -9.75 -29.30
CA LEU A 19 1.79 -10.80 -29.71
C LEU A 19 1.45 -12.16 -29.08
N SER A 20 0.96 -12.18 -27.85
CA SER A 20 0.58 -13.41 -27.17
C SER A 20 -0.64 -14.07 -27.84
N GLU A 21 -1.63 -13.28 -28.26
CA GLU A 21 -2.77 -13.76 -29.05
C GLU A 21 -2.34 -14.24 -30.44
N LEU A 22 -1.42 -13.52 -31.09
CA LEU A 22 -0.89 -13.95 -32.39
C LEU A 22 -0.17 -15.30 -32.28
N ILE A 23 0.63 -15.49 -31.23
CA ILE A 23 1.36 -16.73 -30.96
C ILE A 23 0.40 -17.90 -30.72
N THR A 24 -0.69 -17.71 -29.96
CA THR A 24 -1.67 -18.80 -29.72
C THR A 24 -2.41 -19.20 -31.00
N VAL A 25 -2.73 -18.24 -31.87
CA VAL A 25 -3.31 -18.53 -33.19
C VAL A 25 -2.31 -19.30 -34.06
N LYS A 26 -1.04 -18.87 -34.06
CA LYS A 26 0.01 -19.53 -34.84
C LYS A 26 0.36 -20.94 -34.33
N THR A 27 0.34 -21.18 -33.01
CA THR A 27 0.53 -22.54 -32.48
C THR A 27 -0.57 -23.48 -32.98
N ALA A 28 -1.82 -23.05 -32.92
CA ALA A 28 -2.94 -23.85 -33.42
C ALA A 28 -2.80 -24.12 -34.92
N ASN A 29 -2.39 -23.13 -35.72
CA ASN A 29 -2.17 -23.31 -37.14
C ASN A 29 -0.99 -24.25 -37.46
N LEU A 30 0.11 -24.20 -36.69
CA LEU A 30 1.22 -25.13 -36.85
C LEU A 30 0.81 -26.57 -36.50
N GLU A 31 0.01 -26.75 -35.44
CA GLU A 31 -0.53 -28.06 -35.06
C GLU A 31 -1.43 -28.64 -36.15
N THR A 32 -2.32 -27.84 -36.75
CA THR A 32 -3.18 -28.30 -37.86
C THR A 32 -2.38 -28.65 -39.12
N MET A 33 -1.38 -27.83 -39.48
CA MET A 33 -0.52 -28.11 -40.63
C MET A 33 0.32 -29.39 -40.44
N LYS A 34 0.89 -29.61 -39.24
CA LYS A 34 1.64 -30.83 -38.91
C LYS A 34 0.74 -32.07 -38.91
N ALA A 35 -0.48 -31.95 -38.39
CA ALA A 35 -1.45 -33.04 -38.44
C ALA A 35 -1.86 -33.39 -39.89
N ALA A 36 -2.00 -32.38 -40.76
CA ALA A 36 -2.27 -32.59 -42.18
C ALA A 36 -1.09 -33.27 -42.89
N GLU A 37 0.15 -32.90 -42.56
CA GLU A 37 1.36 -33.55 -43.10
C GLU A 37 1.43 -35.03 -42.71
N GLU A 38 1.21 -35.37 -41.44
CA GLU A 38 1.26 -36.77 -40.98
C GLU A 38 0.09 -37.59 -41.55
N ALA A 39 -1.09 -36.97 -41.72
CA ALA A 39 -2.21 -37.60 -42.40
C ALA A 39 -1.86 -37.92 -43.87
N LEU A 40 -1.27 -36.97 -44.60
CA LEU A 40 -0.85 -37.14 -45.98
C LEU A 40 0.19 -38.25 -46.11
N LYS A 41 1.19 -38.26 -45.25
CA LYS A 41 2.20 -39.33 -45.17
C LYS A 41 1.57 -40.71 -44.93
N THR A 42 0.65 -40.81 -43.97
CA THR A 42 -0.07 -42.06 -43.67
C THR A 42 -0.89 -42.53 -44.89
N THR A 43 -1.56 -41.61 -45.59
CA THR A 43 -2.32 -41.95 -46.80
C THR A 43 -1.42 -42.46 -47.93
N VAL A 44 -0.26 -41.83 -48.14
CA VAL A 44 0.71 -42.25 -49.15
C VAL A 44 1.24 -43.66 -48.85
N GLU A 45 1.66 -43.92 -47.61
CA GLU A 45 2.14 -45.25 -47.20
C GLU A 45 1.05 -46.33 -47.37
N ALA A 46 -0.20 -46.01 -47.04
CA ALA A 46 -1.32 -46.92 -47.20
C ALA A 46 -1.63 -47.24 -48.67
N ILE A 47 -1.62 -46.23 -49.55
CA ILE A 47 -1.91 -46.37 -50.99
C ILE A 47 -0.90 -47.27 -51.69
N VAL A 48 0.38 -47.19 -51.32
CA VAL A 48 1.47 -47.92 -52.00
C VAL A 48 1.67 -49.34 -51.47
N SER A 49 1.41 -49.57 -50.16
CA SER A 49 1.72 -50.85 -49.51
C SER A 49 1.04 -52.07 -50.15
N ALA A 50 -0.26 -51.98 -50.45
CA ALA A 50 -1.04 -53.11 -50.98
C ALA A 50 -0.69 -53.44 -52.45
N PRO A 51 -0.63 -52.49 -53.39
CA PRO A 51 -0.17 -52.74 -54.77
C PRO A 51 1.26 -53.27 -54.84
N GLN A 52 2.15 -52.76 -53.99
CA GLN A 52 3.55 -53.20 -53.94
C GLN A 52 3.66 -54.66 -53.48
N GLU A 53 2.91 -55.04 -52.46
CA GLU A 53 2.87 -56.42 -51.97
C GLU A 53 2.23 -57.38 -52.99
N GLU A 54 1.18 -56.96 -53.68
CA GLU A 54 0.53 -57.77 -54.72
C GLU A 54 1.44 -57.97 -55.94
N PHE A 55 2.16 -56.93 -56.36
CA PHE A 55 3.18 -57.03 -57.40
C PHE A 55 4.32 -57.98 -56.99
N ARG A 56 4.80 -57.88 -55.74
CA ARG A 56 5.83 -58.75 -55.19
C ARG A 56 5.44 -60.23 -55.25
N LYS A 57 4.20 -60.57 -54.85
CA LYS A 57 3.66 -61.94 -54.97
C LYS A 57 3.60 -62.41 -56.42
N CYS A 58 3.14 -61.56 -57.35
CA CYS A 58 3.11 -61.89 -58.76
C CYS A 58 4.51 -62.17 -59.32
N VAL A 59 5.52 -61.41 -58.92
CA VAL A 59 6.92 -61.64 -59.31
C VAL A 59 7.45 -62.96 -58.74
N GLU A 60 7.17 -63.29 -57.48
CA GLU A 60 7.55 -64.58 -56.88
C GLU A 60 6.93 -65.77 -57.60
N GLU A 61 5.64 -65.68 -57.98
CA GLU A 61 4.97 -66.72 -58.76
C GLU A 61 5.56 -66.87 -60.16
N LEU A 62 5.87 -65.75 -60.81
CA LEU A 62 6.49 -65.72 -62.13
C LEU A 62 7.84 -66.44 -62.16
N LEU A 63 8.62 -66.33 -61.08
CA LEU A 63 9.93 -66.98 -60.94
C LEU A 63 9.87 -68.49 -60.65
N LYS A 64 8.69 -69.06 -60.31
CA LYS A 64 8.51 -70.50 -60.04
C LYS A 64 8.40 -71.35 -61.31
N PHE A 65 8.09 -70.75 -62.46
CA PHE A 65 7.91 -71.50 -63.72
C PHE A 65 9.23 -72.02 -64.29
N SER A 66 9.21 -73.28 -64.73
CA SER A 66 10.37 -73.89 -65.39
C SER A 66 10.42 -73.52 -66.89
N ASN A 67 11.59 -73.73 -67.51
CA ASN A 67 11.76 -73.56 -68.95
C ASN A 67 10.81 -74.43 -69.80
N ALA A 68 10.37 -75.57 -69.26
CA ALA A 68 9.42 -76.44 -69.97
C ALA A 68 8.02 -75.79 -70.00
N ASP A 69 7.62 -75.18 -68.90
CA ASP A 69 6.32 -74.50 -68.74
C ASP A 69 6.22 -73.29 -69.67
N ILE A 70 7.27 -72.46 -69.73
CA ILE A 70 7.32 -71.28 -70.62
C ILE A 70 7.21 -71.69 -72.10
N LYS A 71 7.87 -72.79 -72.48
CA LYS A 71 7.81 -73.31 -73.86
C LYS A 71 6.43 -73.87 -74.25
N THR A 72 5.54 -74.14 -73.30
CA THR A 72 4.16 -74.59 -73.63
C THR A 72 3.38 -73.51 -74.39
N LEU A 73 3.69 -72.24 -74.18
CA LEU A 73 3.07 -71.10 -74.87
C LEU A 73 3.26 -71.17 -76.39
N SER A 74 4.45 -71.59 -76.83
CA SER A 74 4.77 -71.76 -78.26
C SER A 74 4.03 -72.91 -78.94
N LYS A 75 3.40 -73.80 -78.16
CA LYS A 75 2.64 -74.96 -78.67
C LYS A 75 1.15 -74.67 -78.89
N ILE A 76 0.67 -73.49 -78.49
CA ILE A 76 -0.72 -73.07 -78.67
C ILE A 76 -0.94 -72.60 -80.12
N THR A 77 -1.65 -73.41 -80.91
CA THR A 77 -1.89 -73.16 -82.35
C THR A 77 -3.11 -72.29 -82.62
N LYS A 78 -4.08 -72.21 -81.68
CA LYS A 78 -5.29 -71.38 -81.78
C LYS A 78 -5.57 -70.67 -80.43
N PRO A 79 -4.97 -69.50 -80.17
CA PRO A 79 -5.12 -68.80 -78.89
C PRO A 79 -6.50 -68.16 -78.73
N SER A 80 -7.05 -68.22 -77.53
CA SER A 80 -8.17 -67.35 -77.13
C SER A 80 -7.80 -65.86 -77.24
N VAL A 81 -8.84 -65.01 -77.22
CA VAL A 81 -8.64 -63.56 -77.26
C VAL A 81 -7.85 -63.09 -76.03
N GLY A 82 -8.11 -63.63 -74.85
CA GLY A 82 -7.40 -63.29 -73.61
C GLY A 82 -5.90 -63.57 -73.65
N ILE A 83 -5.48 -64.73 -74.21
CA ILE A 83 -4.05 -65.08 -74.35
C ILE A 83 -3.33 -64.14 -75.33
N ARG A 84 -3.98 -63.78 -76.45
CA ARG A 84 -3.44 -62.80 -77.40
C ARG A 84 -3.24 -61.44 -76.74
N LEU A 85 -4.27 -60.96 -76.03
CA LEU A 85 -4.22 -59.68 -75.32
C LEU A 85 -3.07 -59.64 -74.29
N CYS A 86 -2.84 -60.73 -73.55
CA CYS A 86 -1.72 -60.84 -72.60
C CYS A 86 -0.35 -60.63 -73.28
N CYS A 87 -0.10 -61.33 -74.38
CA CYS A 87 1.19 -61.22 -75.08
C CYS A 87 1.36 -59.85 -75.75
N GLU A 88 0.29 -59.28 -76.31
CA GLU A 88 0.30 -57.94 -76.91
C GLU A 88 0.53 -56.84 -75.85
N MET A 89 -0.04 -56.99 -74.65
CA MET A 89 0.16 -56.04 -73.55
C MET A 89 1.61 -56.06 -73.06
N LEU A 90 2.22 -57.24 -72.91
CA LEU A 90 3.64 -57.37 -72.54
C LEU A 90 4.55 -56.70 -73.58
N ARG A 91 4.27 -56.86 -74.87
CA ARG A 91 5.00 -56.12 -75.91
C ARG A 91 4.78 -54.62 -75.81
N THR A 92 3.57 -54.17 -75.50
CA THR A 92 3.28 -52.73 -75.34
C THR A 92 4.05 -52.09 -74.18
N ILE A 93 4.35 -52.87 -73.13
CA ILE A 93 5.16 -52.44 -71.98
C ILE A 93 6.65 -52.33 -72.35
N PHE A 94 7.20 -53.34 -73.04
CA PHE A 94 8.65 -53.47 -73.26
C PHE A 94 9.15 -53.06 -74.66
N GLU A 95 8.25 -52.85 -75.63
CA GLU A 95 8.55 -52.37 -76.98
C GLU A 95 7.82 -51.04 -77.25
N PRO A 96 8.51 -49.89 -77.10
CA PRO A 96 7.89 -48.56 -77.21
C PRO A 96 7.22 -48.27 -78.56
N ASN A 97 7.67 -48.94 -79.62
CA ASN A 97 7.15 -48.77 -80.98
C ASN A 97 6.02 -49.75 -81.33
N PHE A 98 5.68 -50.69 -80.44
CA PHE A 98 4.65 -51.68 -80.68
C PHE A 98 3.26 -51.07 -80.44
N LYS A 99 2.43 -51.10 -81.49
CA LYS A 99 1.00 -50.72 -81.40
C LYS A 99 0.15 -51.90 -81.84
N PRO A 100 -0.71 -52.45 -80.96
CA PRO A 100 -1.54 -53.60 -81.30
C PRO A 100 -2.50 -53.25 -82.45
N LYS A 101 -2.35 -53.92 -83.60
CA LYS A 101 -3.27 -53.84 -84.74
C LYS A 101 -4.38 -54.88 -84.58
N ARG A 102 -5.64 -54.47 -84.67
CA ARG A 102 -6.79 -55.40 -84.59
C ARG A 102 -6.70 -56.46 -85.69
N HIS A 103 -6.65 -57.74 -85.29
CA HIS A 103 -6.85 -58.94 -86.11
C HIS A 103 -5.77 -59.32 -87.13
N ALA A 104 -4.48 -59.26 -86.77
CA ALA A 104 -3.44 -59.94 -87.56
C ALA A 104 -2.95 -61.23 -86.86
N ALA A 105 -3.08 -62.38 -87.54
CA ALA A 105 -2.51 -63.65 -87.08
C ALA A 105 -0.96 -63.63 -87.05
N GLU A 106 -0.35 -62.76 -87.85
CA GLU A 106 1.10 -62.51 -87.88
C GLU A 106 1.61 -61.90 -86.56
N THR A 107 0.83 -60.99 -85.95
CA THR A 107 1.15 -60.37 -84.65
C THR A 107 1.24 -61.41 -83.53
N TRP A 108 0.48 -62.50 -83.59
CA TRP A 108 0.51 -63.57 -82.59
C TRP A 108 1.85 -64.33 -82.59
N GLN A 109 2.34 -64.76 -83.76
CA GLN A 109 3.56 -65.56 -83.84
C GLN A 109 4.79 -64.81 -83.33
N GLU A 110 4.89 -63.52 -83.60
CA GLU A 110 5.94 -62.66 -83.05
C GLU A 110 5.77 -62.44 -81.54
N SER A 111 4.54 -62.25 -81.07
CA SER A 111 4.29 -61.97 -79.66
C SER A 111 4.52 -63.17 -78.75
N VAL A 112 4.20 -64.37 -79.22
CA VAL A 112 4.52 -65.60 -78.48
C VAL A 112 6.02 -65.84 -78.46
N LYS A 113 6.74 -65.58 -79.55
CA LYS A 113 8.21 -65.70 -79.56
C LYS A 113 8.86 -64.76 -78.55
N PHE A 114 8.38 -63.53 -78.47
CA PHE A 114 8.84 -62.53 -77.51
C PHE A 114 8.60 -62.97 -76.06
N VAL A 115 7.38 -63.41 -75.74
CA VAL A 115 7.01 -63.83 -74.38
C VAL A 115 7.62 -65.18 -73.99
N SER A 116 7.89 -66.07 -74.95
CA SER A 116 8.45 -67.42 -74.68
C SER A 116 9.97 -67.42 -74.46
N ASP A 117 10.65 -66.26 -74.48
CA ASP A 117 12.07 -66.16 -74.17
C ASP A 117 12.30 -66.22 -72.65
N LYS A 118 13.20 -67.09 -72.22
CA LYS A 118 13.61 -67.21 -70.81
C LYS A 118 14.17 -65.88 -70.27
N SER A 119 14.88 -65.13 -71.11
CA SER A 119 15.47 -63.85 -70.70
C SER A 119 14.40 -62.80 -70.36
N PHE A 120 13.20 -62.94 -70.95
CA PHE A 120 12.08 -62.02 -70.75
C PHE A 120 11.45 -62.15 -69.36
N PHE A 121 11.36 -63.36 -68.80
CA PHE A 121 10.84 -63.56 -67.44
C PHE A 121 11.75 -62.93 -66.37
N ILE A 122 13.07 -62.90 -66.59
CA ILE A 122 14.01 -62.18 -65.72
C ILE A 122 13.76 -60.67 -65.83
N LYS A 123 13.57 -60.15 -67.05
CA LYS A 123 13.23 -58.73 -67.28
C LYS A 123 11.91 -58.33 -66.62
N LEU A 124 10.91 -59.22 -66.59
CA LEU A 124 9.65 -58.98 -65.87
C LEU A 124 9.84 -58.89 -64.36
N ALA A 125 10.71 -59.74 -63.80
CA ALA A 125 11.01 -59.76 -62.37
C ALA A 125 11.84 -58.55 -61.90
N THR A 126 12.63 -57.95 -62.79
CA THR A 126 13.47 -56.78 -62.49
C THR A 126 12.91 -55.48 -63.10
N CYS A 127 11.67 -55.47 -63.55
CA CYS A 127 11.06 -54.30 -64.19
C CYS A 127 10.54 -53.33 -63.13
N ASP A 128 11.02 -52.10 -63.17
CA ASP A 128 10.47 -51.03 -62.35
C ASP A 128 9.15 -50.54 -62.94
N ALA A 129 8.16 -50.26 -62.08
CA ALA A 129 6.85 -49.77 -62.47
C ALA A 129 6.90 -48.33 -63.05
N ASP A 130 7.99 -47.61 -62.80
CA ASP A 130 8.25 -46.24 -63.29
C ASP A 130 8.53 -46.16 -64.80
N ILE A 131 8.68 -47.31 -65.47
CA ILE A 131 8.96 -47.38 -66.91
C ILE A 131 7.73 -47.03 -67.77
N LEU A 132 6.51 -47.08 -67.21
CA LEU A 132 5.28 -46.85 -67.95
C LEU A 132 4.99 -45.36 -68.18
N THR A 133 4.86 -44.96 -69.44
CA THR A 133 4.34 -43.63 -69.79
C THR A 133 2.82 -43.52 -69.56
N VAL A 134 2.32 -42.30 -69.39
CA VAL A 134 0.88 -42.01 -69.23
C VAL A 134 0.03 -42.62 -70.35
N ASP A 135 0.54 -42.60 -71.57
CA ASP A 135 -0.14 -43.15 -72.74
C ASP A 135 -0.16 -44.69 -72.71
N GLN A 136 0.93 -45.34 -72.29
CA GLN A 136 0.96 -46.79 -72.09
C GLN A 136 0.01 -47.23 -70.97
N MET A 137 -0.03 -46.52 -69.84
CA MET A 137 -0.99 -46.82 -68.75
C MET A 137 -2.44 -46.74 -69.23
N LYS A 138 -2.81 -45.70 -69.99
CA LYS A 138 -4.16 -45.54 -70.56
C LYS A 138 -4.50 -46.66 -71.54
N ILE A 139 -3.53 -47.12 -72.34
CA ILE A 139 -3.70 -48.23 -73.27
C ILE A 139 -3.93 -49.52 -72.47
N LEU A 140 -3.04 -49.85 -71.54
CA LEU A 140 -3.12 -51.07 -70.72
C LEU A 140 -4.43 -51.14 -69.92
N LYS A 141 -4.88 -50.03 -69.31
CA LYS A 141 -6.15 -49.96 -68.57
C LYS A 141 -7.36 -50.36 -69.45
N LYS A 142 -7.42 -49.85 -70.69
CA LYS A 142 -8.47 -50.22 -71.66
C LYS A 142 -8.46 -51.70 -72.06
N TYR A 143 -7.34 -52.41 -71.87
CA TYR A 143 -7.23 -53.84 -72.14
C TYR A 143 -7.57 -54.68 -70.91
N VAL A 144 -7.11 -54.28 -69.74
CA VAL A 144 -7.44 -54.91 -68.45
C VAL A 144 -8.94 -54.87 -68.17
N ASP A 145 -9.61 -53.76 -68.50
CA ASP A 145 -11.05 -53.59 -68.28
C ASP A 145 -11.94 -54.47 -69.18
N ARG A 146 -11.36 -55.20 -70.15
CA ARG A 146 -12.14 -56.09 -71.04
C ARG A 146 -12.45 -57.40 -70.34
N ALA A 147 -13.70 -57.85 -70.44
CA ALA A 147 -14.17 -59.12 -69.87
C ALA A 147 -13.47 -60.39 -70.40
N GLU A 148 -12.74 -60.25 -71.51
CA GLU A 148 -11.92 -61.28 -72.16
C GLU A 148 -10.52 -61.43 -71.50
N PHE A 149 -10.05 -60.40 -70.79
CA PHE A 149 -8.77 -60.38 -70.10
C PHE A 149 -8.94 -60.78 -68.62
N ASN A 150 -9.17 -62.07 -68.40
CA ASN A 150 -9.41 -62.60 -67.05
C ASN A 150 -8.53 -63.83 -66.80
N ALA A 151 -7.69 -63.77 -65.76
CA ALA A 151 -6.75 -64.82 -65.40
C ALA A 151 -7.43 -66.18 -65.21
N ASN A 152 -8.60 -66.24 -64.57
CA ASN A 152 -9.33 -67.48 -64.30
C ASN A 152 -9.86 -68.13 -65.59
N LYS A 153 -10.24 -67.32 -66.59
CA LYS A 153 -10.66 -67.84 -67.90
C LYS A 153 -9.48 -68.38 -68.71
N ILE A 154 -8.33 -67.71 -68.60
CA ILE A 154 -7.10 -68.03 -69.33
C ILE A 154 -6.37 -69.22 -68.72
N GLU A 155 -6.49 -69.45 -67.41
CA GLU A 155 -5.83 -70.53 -66.68
C GLU A 155 -6.18 -71.92 -67.23
N HIS A 156 -7.42 -72.12 -67.70
CA HIS A 156 -7.85 -73.35 -68.36
C HIS A 156 -7.08 -73.67 -69.65
N GLU A 157 -6.51 -72.66 -70.31
CA GLU A 157 -5.77 -72.80 -71.56
C GLU A 157 -4.25 -72.67 -71.35
N SER A 158 -3.81 -71.81 -70.42
CA SER A 158 -2.40 -71.65 -70.04
C SER A 158 -2.22 -71.03 -68.65
N VAL A 159 -1.62 -71.81 -67.75
CA VAL A 159 -1.24 -71.38 -66.39
C VAL A 159 -0.20 -70.25 -66.43
N VAL A 160 0.74 -70.30 -67.39
CA VAL A 160 1.78 -69.27 -67.57
C VAL A 160 1.16 -67.95 -68.03
N CYS A 161 0.23 -67.96 -68.99
CA CYS A 161 -0.47 -66.74 -69.41
C CYS A 161 -1.39 -66.20 -68.31
N ALA A 162 -1.99 -67.05 -67.48
CA ALA A 162 -2.79 -66.61 -66.34
C ALA A 162 -1.95 -65.88 -65.29
N CYS A 163 -0.73 -66.36 -64.99
CA CYS A 163 0.21 -65.66 -64.12
C CYS A 163 0.67 -64.33 -64.73
N LEU A 164 1.01 -64.31 -66.03
CA LEU A 164 1.36 -63.07 -66.74
C LEU A 164 0.21 -62.06 -66.75
N CYS A 165 -1.05 -62.48 -66.88
CA CYS A 165 -2.21 -61.61 -66.73
C CYS A 165 -2.31 -60.99 -65.33
N ARG A 166 -2.07 -61.77 -64.28
CA ARG A 166 -2.03 -61.26 -62.89
C ARG A 166 -0.88 -60.28 -62.68
N TRP A 167 0.29 -60.57 -63.24
CA TRP A 167 1.44 -59.67 -63.23
C TRP A 167 1.14 -58.34 -63.92
N ILE A 168 0.53 -58.35 -65.12
CA ILE A 168 0.20 -57.12 -65.85
C ILE A 168 -0.82 -56.26 -65.09
N ASN A 169 -1.79 -56.88 -64.42
CA ASN A 169 -2.77 -56.17 -63.59
C ASN A 169 -2.10 -55.52 -62.37
N ALA A 170 -1.32 -56.30 -61.60
CA ALA A 170 -0.61 -55.81 -60.42
C ALA A 170 0.43 -54.74 -60.79
N PHE A 171 1.12 -54.89 -61.92
CA PHE A 171 2.08 -53.91 -62.43
C PHE A 171 1.42 -52.60 -62.85
N LEU A 172 0.28 -52.67 -63.56
CA LEU A 172 -0.47 -51.48 -63.95
C LEU A 172 -1.04 -50.74 -62.73
N GLU A 173 -1.55 -51.47 -61.73
CA GLU A 173 -2.06 -50.91 -60.48
C GLU A 173 -0.94 -50.25 -59.66
N LEU A 174 0.22 -50.89 -59.56
CA LEU A 174 1.41 -50.32 -58.92
C LEU A 174 1.88 -49.05 -59.64
N ALA A 175 1.97 -49.06 -60.98
CA ALA A 175 2.42 -47.89 -61.73
C ALA A 175 1.43 -46.71 -61.63
N CYS A 176 0.12 -46.98 -61.60
CA CYS A 176 -0.88 -45.93 -61.38
C CYS A 176 -0.79 -45.33 -59.96
N THR A 177 -0.52 -46.15 -58.95
CA THR A 177 -0.45 -45.72 -57.54
C THR A 177 0.84 -45.00 -57.21
N LEU A 178 1.98 -45.40 -57.79
CA LEU A 178 3.25 -44.67 -57.68
C LEU A 178 3.15 -43.24 -58.24
N ARG A 179 2.41 -43.05 -59.34
CA ARG A 179 2.16 -41.71 -59.87
C ARG A 179 1.30 -40.85 -58.94
N VAL A 180 0.25 -41.43 -58.34
CA VAL A 180 -0.55 -40.71 -57.32
C VAL A 180 0.32 -40.36 -56.13
N MET A 181 1.24 -41.25 -55.72
CA MET A 181 2.24 -40.96 -54.69
C MET A 181 3.14 -39.78 -55.09
N GLU A 182 3.63 -39.69 -56.34
CA GLU A 182 4.43 -38.54 -56.80
C GLU A 182 3.71 -37.20 -56.64
N GLU A 183 2.43 -37.13 -57.02
CA GLU A 183 1.61 -35.92 -56.87
C GLU A 183 1.45 -35.54 -55.38
N GLN A 184 1.15 -36.52 -54.52
CA GLN A 184 1.02 -36.31 -53.06
C GLN A 184 2.38 -35.99 -52.38
N MET A 185 3.50 -36.48 -52.91
CA MET A 185 4.84 -36.16 -52.40
C MET A 185 5.22 -34.71 -52.67
N GLU A 186 4.84 -34.14 -53.82
CA GLU A 186 5.08 -32.71 -54.08
C GLU A 186 4.17 -31.83 -53.21
N GLU A 187 2.90 -32.20 -53.00
CA GLU A 187 2.01 -31.53 -52.04
C GLU A 187 2.57 -31.57 -50.61
N MET A 188 3.11 -32.72 -50.18
CA MET A 188 3.76 -32.87 -48.87
C MET A 188 5.00 -31.99 -48.75
N LYS A 189 5.79 -31.85 -49.81
CA LYS A 189 6.98 -30.98 -49.85
C LYS A 189 6.61 -29.50 -49.77
N GLU A 190 5.57 -29.07 -50.47
CA GLU A 190 5.04 -27.70 -50.35
C GLU A 190 4.55 -27.42 -48.93
N LEU A 191 3.80 -28.35 -48.33
CA LEU A 191 3.29 -28.22 -46.97
C LEU A 191 4.44 -28.15 -45.94
N ARG A 192 5.48 -28.98 -46.09
CA ARG A 192 6.69 -28.93 -45.25
C ARG A 192 7.41 -27.59 -45.32
N GLU A 193 7.54 -27.02 -46.51
CA GLU A 193 8.16 -25.71 -46.68
C GLU A 193 7.31 -24.61 -46.00
N GLN A 194 5.98 -24.68 -46.11
CA GLN A 194 5.09 -23.77 -45.40
C GLN A 194 5.17 -23.93 -43.87
N ILE A 195 5.27 -25.16 -43.36
CA ILE A 195 5.48 -25.45 -41.93
C ILE A 195 6.78 -24.79 -41.47
N LYS A 196 7.89 -25.04 -42.18
CA LYS A 196 9.20 -24.50 -41.83
C LYS A 196 9.22 -22.97 -41.80
N GLN A 197 8.65 -22.31 -42.82
CA GLN A 197 8.53 -20.85 -42.85
C GLN A 197 7.67 -20.31 -41.71
N THR A 198 6.63 -21.04 -41.31
CA THR A 198 5.76 -20.65 -40.19
C THR A 198 6.46 -20.85 -38.85
N GLU A 199 7.25 -21.91 -38.68
CA GLU A 199 8.08 -22.18 -37.50
C GLU A 199 9.17 -21.11 -37.31
N GLU A 200 9.87 -20.72 -38.38
CA GLU A 200 10.88 -19.65 -38.31
C GLU A 200 10.27 -18.31 -37.88
N LYS A 201 9.08 -17.96 -38.42
CA LYS A 201 8.35 -16.76 -38.00
C LYS A 201 7.88 -16.85 -36.55
N PHE A 202 7.39 -18.02 -36.15
CA PHE A 202 6.94 -18.28 -34.78
C PHE A 202 8.08 -18.12 -33.78
N GLU A 203 9.26 -18.67 -34.05
CA GLU A 203 10.42 -18.57 -33.15
C GLU A 203 10.87 -17.12 -32.97
N ASN A 204 10.93 -16.35 -34.07
CA ASN A 204 11.28 -14.93 -34.02
C ASN A 204 10.29 -14.12 -33.17
N GLU A 205 8.99 -14.32 -33.36
CA GLU A 205 7.95 -13.63 -32.59
C GLU A 205 7.90 -14.08 -31.13
N SER A 206 8.14 -15.37 -30.85
CA SER A 206 8.25 -15.92 -29.50
C SER A 206 9.43 -15.31 -28.74
N SER A 207 10.58 -15.21 -29.40
CA SER A 207 11.77 -14.54 -28.85
C SER A 207 11.51 -13.05 -28.58
N GLU A 208 10.84 -12.35 -29.51
CA GLU A 208 10.44 -10.95 -29.32
C GLU A 208 9.49 -10.80 -28.12
N LEU A 209 8.48 -11.68 -28.00
CA LEU A 209 7.54 -11.68 -26.88
C LEU A 209 8.29 -11.86 -25.55
N GLN A 210 9.26 -12.76 -25.49
CA GLN A 210 10.04 -13.01 -24.29
C GLN A 210 10.91 -11.80 -23.92
N GLN A 211 11.56 -11.16 -24.89
CA GLN A 211 12.31 -9.92 -24.67
C GLN A 211 11.41 -8.79 -24.16
N LEU A 212 10.23 -8.62 -24.76
CA LEU A 212 9.27 -7.60 -24.31
C LEU A 212 8.78 -7.86 -22.89
N LYS A 213 8.51 -9.12 -22.52
CA LYS A 213 8.11 -9.49 -21.15
C LYS A 213 9.18 -9.11 -20.12
N VAL A 214 10.45 -9.44 -20.41
CA VAL A 214 11.59 -9.07 -19.56
C VAL A 214 11.72 -7.55 -19.44
N ASP A 215 11.57 -6.83 -20.54
CA ASP A 215 11.61 -5.37 -20.56
C ASP A 215 10.50 -4.72 -19.73
N VAL A 216 9.26 -5.23 -19.84
CA VAL A 216 8.12 -4.76 -19.06
C VAL A 216 8.32 -5.03 -17.58
N GLU A 217 8.87 -6.19 -17.21
CA GLU A 217 9.19 -6.50 -15.82
C GLU A 217 10.25 -5.55 -15.25
N LYS A 218 11.34 -5.31 -16.00
CA LYS A 218 12.37 -4.32 -15.63
C LYS A 218 11.78 -2.92 -15.45
N LEU A 219 10.96 -2.46 -16.40
CA LEU A 219 10.29 -1.17 -16.30
C LEU A 219 9.37 -1.10 -15.09
N THR A 220 8.63 -2.17 -14.80
CA THR A 220 7.72 -2.25 -13.65
C THR A 220 8.47 -2.13 -12.32
N ASN A 221 9.59 -2.84 -12.18
CA ASN A 221 10.44 -2.74 -11.00
C ASN A 221 11.03 -1.34 -10.82
N LEU A 222 11.56 -0.74 -11.90
CA LEU A 222 12.09 0.63 -11.88
C LEU A 222 11.02 1.66 -11.54
N ILE A 223 9.79 1.51 -12.06
CA ILE A 223 8.67 2.40 -11.72
C ILE A 223 8.35 2.28 -10.23
N ARG A 224 8.23 1.06 -9.71
CA ARG A 224 7.93 0.81 -8.29
C ARG A 224 8.99 1.41 -7.36
N GLU A 225 10.26 1.23 -7.67
CA GLU A 225 11.37 1.81 -6.90
C GLU A 225 11.33 3.34 -6.92
N ASN A 226 11.16 3.95 -8.09
CA ASN A 226 11.06 5.40 -8.21
C ASN A 226 9.82 5.98 -7.50
N GLU A 227 8.68 5.30 -7.55
CA GLU A 227 7.47 5.70 -6.81
C GLU A 227 7.70 5.65 -5.30
N GLN A 228 8.38 4.62 -4.81
CA GLN A 228 8.74 4.48 -3.40
C GLN A 228 9.70 5.59 -2.94
N VAL A 229 10.72 5.89 -3.74
CA VAL A 229 11.66 7.00 -3.48
C VAL A 229 10.91 8.33 -3.46
N LEU A 230 10.07 8.62 -4.46
CA LEU A 230 9.27 9.85 -4.49
C LEU A 230 8.29 9.96 -3.32
N ALA A 231 7.67 8.85 -2.91
CA ALA A 231 6.79 8.84 -1.75
C ALA A 231 7.56 9.18 -0.47
N ASN A 232 8.78 8.66 -0.31
CA ASN A 232 9.65 8.98 0.81
C ASN A 232 10.12 10.44 0.78
N ASP A 233 10.57 10.93 -0.38
CA ASP A 233 11.00 12.32 -0.55
C ASP A 233 9.86 13.29 -0.28
N ARG A 234 8.64 12.96 -0.73
CA ARG A 234 7.44 13.76 -0.42
C ARG A 234 7.16 13.80 1.07
N ARG A 235 7.23 12.66 1.76
CA ARG A 235 7.08 12.62 3.23
C ARG A 235 8.15 13.45 3.93
N LEU A 236 9.40 13.37 3.48
CA LEU A 236 10.51 14.14 4.05
C LEU A 236 10.34 15.64 3.82
N CYS A 237 9.90 16.05 2.63
CA CYS A 237 9.58 17.44 2.31
C CYS A 237 8.42 17.95 3.18
N ASP A 238 7.35 17.17 3.33
CA ASP A 238 6.21 17.53 4.19
C ASP A 238 6.64 17.64 5.67
N TYR A 239 7.53 16.76 6.14
CA TYR A 239 8.12 16.82 7.48
C TYR A 239 8.95 18.11 7.66
N ARG A 240 9.83 18.41 6.69
CA ARG A 240 10.66 19.62 6.71
C ARG A 240 9.81 20.89 6.69
N LEU A 241 8.78 20.94 5.85
CA LEU A 241 7.86 22.08 5.76
C LEU A 241 7.17 22.32 7.11
N ARG A 242 6.54 21.29 7.67
CA ARG A 242 5.91 21.36 9.00
C ARG A 242 6.86 21.78 10.11
N SER A 243 8.10 21.28 10.08
CA SER A 243 9.13 21.67 11.05
C SER A 243 9.50 23.15 10.92
N GLY A 244 9.60 23.66 9.69
CA GLY A 244 9.85 25.08 9.42
C GLY A 244 8.73 25.98 9.92
N ASP A 245 7.48 25.61 9.64
CA ASP A 245 6.30 26.35 10.08
C ASP A 245 6.22 26.40 11.61
N LEU A 246 6.44 25.26 12.28
CA LEU A 246 6.45 25.18 13.74
C LEU A 246 7.58 26.02 14.35
N LEU A 247 8.79 25.97 13.78
CA LEU A 247 9.92 26.80 14.24
C LEU A 247 9.62 28.30 14.08
N ASN A 248 8.93 28.69 13.01
CA ASN A 248 8.50 30.06 12.79
C ASN A 248 7.46 30.48 13.84
N ALA A 249 6.46 29.64 14.12
CA ALA A 249 5.45 29.88 15.14
C ALA A 249 6.04 29.96 16.56
N LEU A 250 7.07 29.16 16.88
CA LEU A 250 7.74 29.16 18.18
C LEU A 250 8.77 30.29 18.35
N LYS A 251 9.14 31.01 17.28
CA LYS A 251 10.16 32.07 17.33
C LYS A 251 9.81 33.23 18.27
N PRO A 252 8.58 33.77 18.31
CA PRO A 252 8.18 34.80 19.28
C PRO A 252 8.22 34.27 20.72
N HIS A 253 7.71 33.06 20.95
CA HIS A 253 7.73 32.40 22.25
C HIS A 253 9.14 32.21 22.78
N ARG A 254 10.07 31.75 21.95
CA ARG A 254 11.49 31.64 22.30
C ARG A 254 12.08 32.99 22.70
N LYS A 255 11.74 34.10 22.02
CA LYS A 255 12.19 35.45 22.40
C LYS A 255 11.59 35.87 23.74
N ARG A 256 10.29 35.60 23.96
CA ARG A 256 9.59 35.89 25.21
C ARG A 256 10.17 35.10 26.38
N TRP A 257 10.35 33.79 26.26
CA TRP A 257 10.95 32.96 27.31
C TRP A 257 12.36 33.40 27.65
N LYS A 258 13.17 33.80 26.66
CA LYS A 258 14.49 34.41 26.91
C LYS A 258 14.38 35.74 27.68
N SER A 259 13.38 36.56 27.37
CA SER A 259 13.12 37.80 28.10
C SER A 259 12.67 37.52 29.54
N GLN A 260 11.75 36.58 29.74
CA GLN A 260 11.28 36.13 31.04
C GLN A 260 12.41 35.51 31.88
N LEU A 261 13.29 34.72 31.28
CA LEU A 261 14.46 34.16 31.95
C LEU A 261 15.35 35.29 32.49
N LYS A 262 15.69 36.29 31.66
CA LYS A 262 16.45 37.46 32.10
C LYS A 262 15.76 38.25 33.22
N GLN A 263 14.45 38.42 33.13
CA GLN A 263 13.67 39.08 34.20
C GLN A 263 13.70 38.26 35.49
N ASN A 264 13.59 36.93 35.41
CA ASN A 264 13.65 36.05 36.58
C ASN A 264 15.05 36.02 37.19
N GLU A 265 16.12 35.98 36.38
CA GLU A 265 17.50 36.10 36.86
C GLU A 265 17.73 37.43 37.58
N LYS A 266 17.15 38.53 37.06
CA LYS A 266 17.17 39.83 37.74
C LYS A 266 16.44 39.77 39.09
N LYS A 267 15.20 39.26 39.10
CA LYS A 267 14.42 39.09 40.34
C LYS A 267 15.10 38.20 41.36
N GLN A 268 15.82 37.16 40.93
CA GLN A 268 16.58 36.27 41.80
C GLN A 268 17.73 37.01 42.48
N LYS A 269 18.46 37.87 41.76
CA LYS A 269 19.50 38.73 42.34
C LYS A 269 18.95 39.75 43.32
N GLU A 270 17.77 40.30 43.01
CA GLU A 270 17.09 41.31 43.84
C GLU A 270 16.27 40.71 45.00
N LEU A 271 16.20 39.38 45.11
CA LEU A 271 15.29 38.68 46.01
C LEU A 271 15.53 39.02 47.48
N ILE A 272 16.79 39.04 47.90
CA ILE A 272 17.16 39.26 49.31
C ILE A 272 16.76 40.68 49.75
N GLY A 273 17.20 41.71 49.01
CA GLY A 273 16.87 43.09 49.34
C GLY A 273 15.36 43.38 49.24
N SER A 274 14.70 42.82 48.22
CA SER A 274 13.24 42.99 48.06
C SER A 274 12.45 42.30 49.17
N THR A 275 12.91 41.15 49.67
CA THR A 275 12.28 40.43 50.79
C THR A 275 12.41 41.21 52.10
N LEU A 276 13.57 41.82 52.34
CA LEU A 276 13.77 42.67 53.52
C LEU A 276 12.83 43.87 53.49
N LEU A 277 12.77 44.59 52.36
CA LEU A 277 11.84 45.71 52.19
C LEU A 277 10.39 45.25 52.37
N PHE A 278 10.00 44.12 51.78
CA PHE A 278 8.67 43.55 51.93
C PHE A 278 8.33 43.26 53.40
N ALA A 279 9.25 42.70 54.18
CA ALA A 279 9.06 42.41 55.61
C ALA A 279 8.89 43.69 56.43
N ILE A 280 9.65 44.74 56.11
CA ILE A 280 9.53 46.07 56.73
C ILE A 280 8.16 46.67 56.44
N TYR A 281 7.74 46.72 55.17
CA TYR A 281 6.40 47.20 54.79
C TYR A 281 5.28 46.39 55.45
N ARG A 282 5.39 45.05 55.52
CA ARG A 282 4.42 44.21 56.21
C ARG A 282 4.33 44.54 57.70
N SER A 283 5.47 44.73 58.37
CA SER A 283 5.52 45.11 59.79
C SER A 283 4.89 46.48 60.03
N HIS A 284 5.07 47.43 59.11
CA HIS A 284 4.45 48.75 59.19
C HIS A 284 2.93 48.75 59.00
N LEU A 285 2.39 47.88 58.13
CA LEU A 285 0.94 47.70 57.98
C LEU A 285 0.27 47.32 59.31
N LEU A 286 1.02 46.74 60.25
CA LEU A 286 0.56 46.37 61.60
C LEU A 286 0.71 47.51 62.63
N CYS A 287 1.66 48.45 62.43
CA CYS A 287 2.01 49.50 63.40
C CYS A 287 1.20 50.80 63.27
N GLN A 288 0.31 50.92 62.27
CA GLN A 288 -0.70 51.99 62.10
C GLN A 288 -0.20 53.45 61.97
N GLU A 289 1.10 53.73 62.12
CA GLU A 289 1.70 55.08 61.94
C GLU A 289 2.45 55.25 60.61
N LYS A 290 1.97 56.17 59.75
CA LYS A 290 2.52 56.42 58.41
C LYS A 290 3.90 57.10 58.41
N SER A 291 4.17 57.96 59.39
CA SER A 291 5.42 58.73 59.51
C SER A 291 6.60 57.79 59.77
N ILE A 292 6.44 56.83 60.68
CA ILE A 292 7.45 55.82 61.03
C ILE A 292 7.75 54.93 59.82
N ALA A 293 6.73 54.53 59.06
CA ALA A 293 6.89 53.68 57.88
C ALA A 293 7.79 54.30 56.81
N THR A 294 7.63 55.60 56.56
CA THR A 294 8.44 56.33 55.56
C THR A 294 9.88 56.50 56.03
N MET A 295 10.09 56.74 57.32
CA MET A 295 11.43 56.86 57.92
C MET A 295 12.19 55.52 57.87
N CYS A 296 11.59 54.42 58.34
CA CYS A 296 12.25 53.12 58.39
C CYS A 296 12.56 52.57 56.98
N THR A 297 11.65 52.75 56.02
CA THR A 297 11.90 52.35 54.62
C THR A 297 13.02 53.17 53.99
N SER A 298 13.10 54.47 54.27
CA SER A 298 14.22 55.34 53.85
C SER A 298 15.55 54.89 54.46
N MET A 299 15.58 54.58 55.77
CA MET A 299 16.79 54.08 56.44
C MET A 299 17.25 52.72 55.87
N CYS A 300 16.31 51.80 55.64
CA CYS A 300 16.63 50.47 55.13
C CYS A 300 17.09 50.50 53.67
N THR A 301 16.47 51.33 52.82
CA THR A 301 16.94 51.51 51.44
C THR A 301 18.33 52.15 51.39
N ALA A 302 18.62 53.12 52.26
CA ALA A 302 19.96 53.70 52.39
C ALA A 302 21.01 52.66 52.81
N HIS A 303 20.66 51.79 53.77
CA HIS A 303 21.55 50.71 54.22
C HIS A 303 21.76 49.63 53.14
N LEU A 304 20.71 49.21 52.44
CA LEU A 304 20.82 48.26 51.33
C LEU A 304 21.75 48.79 50.23
N ASN A 305 21.65 50.09 49.92
CA ASN A 305 22.55 50.76 48.98
C ASN A 305 23.99 50.80 49.48
N SER A 306 24.24 51.05 50.78
CA SER A 306 25.60 51.07 51.33
C SER A 306 26.27 49.69 51.30
N VAL A 307 25.49 48.61 51.46
CA VAL A 307 25.98 47.22 51.44
C VAL A 307 25.98 46.63 50.00
N SER A 308 25.59 47.42 49.00
CA SER A 308 25.52 46.99 47.58
C SER A 308 24.60 45.79 47.33
N VAL A 309 23.52 45.67 48.10
CA VAL A 309 22.51 44.62 47.89
C VAL A 309 21.53 45.10 46.83
N SER A 310 21.31 44.30 45.79
CA SER A 310 20.32 44.62 44.75
C SER A 310 18.89 44.46 45.27
N PHE A 311 18.01 45.39 44.93
CA PHE A 311 16.58 45.34 45.25
C PHE A 311 15.75 46.08 44.20
N ASP A 312 14.47 45.71 44.09
CA ASP A 312 13.50 46.42 43.26
C ASP A 312 12.54 47.24 44.15
N PRO A 313 12.61 48.58 44.13
CA PRO A 313 11.73 49.42 44.94
C PRO A 313 10.26 49.36 44.48
N SER A 314 9.98 48.93 43.25
CA SER A 314 8.61 48.78 42.74
C SER A 314 7.88 47.55 43.30
N VAL A 315 8.64 46.52 43.71
CA VAL A 315 8.08 45.27 44.25
C VAL A 315 7.57 45.48 45.68
N ALA A 316 8.28 46.27 46.47
CA ALA A 316 7.97 46.54 47.87
C ALA A 316 7.14 47.84 48.01
N THR A 317 5.96 47.90 47.38
CA THR A 317 5.00 48.98 47.64
C THR A 317 3.92 48.52 48.62
N PRO A 318 3.29 49.42 49.39
CA PRO A 318 2.21 49.05 50.31
C PRO A 318 1.09 48.26 49.60
N SER A 319 0.69 48.67 48.40
CA SER A 319 -0.34 47.98 47.60
C SER A 319 0.08 46.57 47.16
N ASN A 320 1.34 46.38 46.74
CA ASN A 320 1.86 45.06 46.35
C ASN A 320 1.99 44.11 47.55
N VAL A 321 2.39 44.65 48.70
CA VAL A 321 2.48 43.89 49.96
C VAL A 321 1.10 43.41 50.38
N ILE A 322 0.10 44.30 50.36
CA ILE A 322 -1.29 43.95 50.65
C ILE A 322 -1.80 42.90 49.65
N ASN A 323 -1.63 43.12 48.34
CA ASN A 323 -2.07 42.17 47.32
C ASN A 323 -1.42 40.78 47.48
N LYS A 324 -0.16 40.72 47.92
CA LYS A 324 0.54 39.46 48.21
C LYS A 324 0.05 38.80 49.50
N ILE A 325 -0.30 39.57 50.54
CA ILE A 325 -0.98 39.07 51.73
C ILE A 325 -2.33 38.46 51.34
N LEU A 326 -3.13 39.15 50.52
CA LEU A 326 -4.42 38.67 50.02
C LEU A 326 -4.26 37.32 49.29
N ARG A 327 -3.27 37.17 48.41
CA ARG A 327 -3.00 35.91 47.70
C ARG A 327 -2.58 34.75 48.63
N ASN A 328 -2.08 35.05 49.84
CA ASN A 328 -1.55 34.07 50.79
C ASN A 328 -2.38 33.92 52.08
N LEU A 329 -3.64 34.40 52.10
CA LEU A 329 -4.50 34.39 53.30
C LEU A 329 -4.64 33.00 53.95
N LYS A 330 -4.76 31.94 53.14
CA LYS A 330 -4.87 30.56 53.63
C LYS A 330 -3.65 30.09 54.43
N MET A 331 -2.47 30.60 54.08
CA MET A 331 -1.20 30.25 54.74
C MET A 331 -0.94 31.10 56.00
N SER A 332 -1.78 32.09 56.29
CA SER A 332 -1.60 32.92 57.48
C SER A 332 -1.91 32.13 58.75
N ARG A 333 -1.11 32.35 59.80
CA ARG A 333 -1.30 31.75 61.13
C ARG A 333 -2.40 32.42 61.94
N ARG A 334 -2.84 33.62 61.54
CA ARG A 334 -3.89 34.39 62.21
C ARG A 334 -4.88 34.89 61.18
N PHE A 335 -6.16 35.00 61.54
CA PHE A 335 -7.15 35.61 60.67
C PHE A 335 -6.86 37.10 60.48
N CYS A 336 -7.16 37.61 59.29
CA CYS A 336 -6.89 39.00 58.94
C CYS A 336 -8.11 39.87 59.20
N LEU A 337 -7.91 40.98 59.90
CA LEU A 337 -8.87 42.08 60.03
C LEU A 337 -8.35 43.28 59.24
N PHE A 338 -8.98 43.55 58.11
CA PHE A 338 -8.67 44.69 57.27
C PHE A 338 -9.53 45.89 57.62
N VAL A 339 -8.90 47.04 57.85
CA VAL A 339 -9.58 48.33 58.00
C VAL A 339 -9.26 49.16 56.76
N SER A 340 -10.26 49.39 55.91
CA SER A 340 -10.10 50.10 54.64
C SER A 340 -11.28 51.01 54.38
N SER A 341 -11.03 52.30 54.15
CA SER A 341 -12.04 53.24 53.68
C SER A 341 -12.38 53.09 52.19
N SER A 342 -11.63 52.26 51.46
CA SER A 342 -11.78 52.03 50.02
C SER A 342 -12.42 50.67 49.73
N ASP A 343 -13.36 50.65 48.78
CA ASP A 343 -14.04 49.44 48.31
C ASP A 343 -13.14 48.59 47.38
N THR A 344 -11.97 49.08 46.98
CA THR A 344 -11.00 48.36 46.13
C THR A 344 -10.52 47.05 46.75
N LEU A 345 -10.42 46.99 48.08
CA LEU A 345 -10.06 45.77 48.82
C LEU A 345 -11.06 44.64 48.59
N LEU A 346 -12.36 44.93 48.63
CA LEU A 346 -13.40 43.92 48.46
C LEU A 346 -13.41 43.38 47.03
N SER A 347 -13.18 44.24 46.04
CA SER A 347 -12.99 43.82 44.64
C SER A 347 -11.81 42.88 44.49
N ASN A 348 -10.64 43.23 45.05
CA ASN A 348 -9.46 42.37 45.03
C ASN A 348 -9.68 41.04 45.78
N LEU A 349 -10.40 41.05 46.89
CA LEU A 349 -10.79 39.82 47.62
C LEU A 349 -11.69 38.92 46.78
N ARG A 350 -12.64 39.47 46.03
CA ARG A 350 -13.49 38.70 45.10
C ARG A 350 -12.69 38.06 43.97
N THR A 351 -11.65 38.74 43.49
CA THR A 351 -10.73 38.16 42.49
C THR A 351 -9.90 37.02 43.08
N VAL A 352 -9.43 37.14 44.33
CA VAL A 352 -8.57 36.12 44.96
C VAL A 352 -9.38 34.93 45.51
N LEU A 353 -10.59 35.17 46.02
CA LEU A 353 -11.46 34.19 46.64
C LEU A 353 -12.85 34.16 45.97
N PRO A 354 -12.96 33.77 44.68
CA PRO A 354 -14.23 33.82 43.95
C PRO A 354 -15.30 32.88 44.52
N GLY A 355 -14.90 31.80 45.19
CA GLY A 355 -15.80 30.83 45.82
C GLY A 355 -16.07 31.07 47.31
N ALA A 356 -15.69 32.23 47.87
CA ALA A 356 -15.95 32.54 49.28
C ALA A 356 -17.38 33.04 49.51
N THR A 357 -17.89 32.79 50.71
CA THR A 357 -19.17 33.34 51.16
C THR A 357 -18.96 34.75 51.69
N TYR A 358 -19.61 35.75 51.09
CA TYR A 358 -19.52 37.16 51.49
C TYR A 358 -20.73 37.54 52.35
N LEU A 359 -20.51 37.80 53.64
CA LEU A 359 -21.54 38.19 54.59
C LEU A 359 -21.46 39.69 54.91
N ASP A 360 -22.57 40.41 54.69
CA ASP A 360 -22.67 41.84 55.00
C ASP A 360 -23.07 42.05 56.46
N MET A 361 -22.16 42.60 57.26
CA MET A 361 -22.37 42.87 58.69
C MET A 361 -23.03 44.24 58.95
N SER A 362 -23.41 45.00 57.91
CA SER A 362 -24.24 46.20 58.09
C SER A 362 -25.69 45.88 58.47
N LEU A 363 -26.15 44.66 58.14
CA LEU A 363 -27.52 44.19 58.34
C LEU A 363 -27.66 43.27 59.56
N MET A 364 -26.56 42.89 60.21
CA MET A 364 -26.52 41.91 61.31
C MET A 364 -25.46 42.30 62.35
N THR A 365 -25.75 42.07 63.63
CA THR A 365 -24.78 42.30 64.72
C THR A 365 -24.29 40.96 65.29
N TRP A 366 -23.12 40.94 65.93
CA TRP A 366 -22.58 39.73 66.55
C TRP A 366 -23.50 39.12 67.62
N LYS A 367 -24.38 39.93 68.23
CA LYS A 367 -25.33 39.51 69.26
C LYS A 367 -26.68 39.06 68.71
N ASP A 368 -26.88 39.12 67.40
CA ASP A 368 -28.12 38.69 66.75
C ASP A 368 -28.28 37.15 66.86
N PRO A 369 -29.44 36.63 67.31
CA PRO A 369 -29.72 35.19 67.32
C PRO A 369 -29.47 34.47 65.98
N GLN A 370 -29.64 35.17 64.84
CA GLN A 370 -29.36 34.61 63.52
C GLN A 370 -27.87 34.36 63.29
N MET A 371 -27.00 35.24 63.79
CA MET A 371 -25.54 35.10 63.69
C MET A 371 -25.03 33.93 64.52
N VAL A 372 -25.62 33.73 65.70
CA VAL A 372 -25.31 32.58 66.58
C VAL A 372 -25.62 31.24 65.92
N LEU A 373 -26.69 31.18 65.11
CA LEU A 373 -27.09 29.96 64.39
C LEU A 373 -26.32 29.74 63.08
N SER A 374 -25.87 30.81 62.42
CA SER A 374 -25.16 30.72 61.14
C SER A 374 -23.66 30.47 61.30
N LEU A 375 -23.05 30.97 62.38
CA LEU A 375 -21.60 30.89 62.57
C LEU A 375 -21.05 29.44 62.57
N PRO A 376 -21.65 28.46 63.28
CA PRO A 376 -21.19 27.07 63.18
C PRO A 376 -21.26 26.52 61.73
N LYS A 377 -22.26 26.94 60.95
CA LYS A 377 -22.36 26.54 59.53
C LYS A 377 -21.22 27.11 58.68
N HIS A 378 -20.76 28.31 59.01
CA HIS A 378 -19.60 28.93 58.37
C HIS A 378 -18.26 28.34 58.85
N VAL A 379 -18.19 27.84 60.07
CA VAL A 379 -17.01 27.13 60.61
C VAL A 379 -16.81 25.80 59.88
N TYR A 380 -17.88 25.01 59.70
CA TYR A 380 -17.83 23.74 58.96
C TYR A 380 -17.92 23.90 57.43
N SER A 381 -17.96 25.14 56.93
CA SER A 381 -18.00 25.40 55.49
C SER A 381 -16.63 25.13 54.86
N ILE A 382 -16.63 24.39 53.75
CA ILE A 382 -15.44 24.16 52.91
C ILE A 382 -14.98 25.47 52.24
N ALA A 383 -15.91 26.41 52.04
CA ALA A 383 -15.62 27.72 51.45
C ALA A 383 -15.19 28.74 52.52
N PRO A 384 -14.17 29.58 52.26
CA PRO A 384 -13.82 30.71 53.12
C PRO A 384 -15.00 31.65 53.34
N THR A 385 -15.07 32.29 54.51
CA THR A 385 -16.10 33.29 54.81
C THR A 385 -15.48 34.68 54.98
N VAL A 386 -15.99 35.65 54.23
CA VAL A 386 -15.57 37.05 54.26
C VAL A 386 -16.68 37.89 54.90
N PHE A 387 -16.42 38.41 56.09
CA PHE A 387 -17.30 39.36 56.78
C PHE A 387 -16.93 40.78 56.35
N PHE A 388 -17.83 41.49 55.69
CA PHE A 388 -17.59 42.86 55.23
C PHE A 388 -18.56 43.86 55.86
N ASN A 389 -18.19 45.16 55.88
CA ASN A 389 -18.88 46.22 56.63
C ASN A 389 -18.97 45.94 58.14
N VAL A 390 -17.91 45.36 58.72
CA VAL A 390 -17.85 45.08 60.16
C VAL A 390 -17.78 46.41 60.94
N SER A 391 -18.77 46.65 61.82
CA SER A 391 -18.87 47.87 62.64
C SER A 391 -18.25 47.71 64.04
N GLU A 392 -18.24 46.49 64.58
CA GLU A 392 -17.69 46.15 65.90
C GLU A 392 -16.70 44.99 65.76
N VAL A 393 -15.61 45.02 66.54
CA VAL A 393 -14.67 43.89 66.60
C VAL A 393 -15.36 42.63 67.12
N PRO A 394 -14.90 41.42 66.71
CA PRO A 394 -15.48 40.17 67.20
C PRO A 394 -15.53 40.13 68.74
N PRO A 395 -16.65 39.68 69.33
CA PRO A 395 -16.86 39.73 70.77
C PRO A 395 -16.09 38.59 71.47
N PRO A 396 -16.02 38.60 72.81
CA PRO A 396 -15.14 37.69 73.52
C PRO A 396 -15.39 36.19 73.33
N GLU A 397 -16.63 35.83 73.04
CA GLU A 397 -17.08 34.47 72.73
C GLU A 397 -16.44 33.93 71.45
N MET A 398 -15.96 34.81 70.55
CA MET A 398 -15.27 34.44 69.32
C MET A 398 -13.77 34.23 69.52
N HIS A 399 -13.18 34.64 70.64
CA HIS A 399 -11.72 34.61 70.80
C HIS A 399 -11.13 33.21 70.68
N GLU A 400 -11.81 32.18 71.19
CA GLU A 400 -11.35 30.79 71.06
C GLU A 400 -11.38 30.30 69.61
N ILE A 401 -12.36 30.72 68.81
CA ILE A 401 -12.41 30.43 67.37
C ILE A 401 -11.31 31.18 66.63
N LEU A 402 -11.02 32.43 67.03
CA LEU A 402 -10.00 33.28 66.41
C LEU A 402 -8.56 32.87 66.79
N MET A 403 -8.39 32.20 67.93
CA MET A 403 -7.20 31.45 68.27
C MET A 403 -7.14 30.28 67.28
N LYS A 404 -6.50 30.48 66.13
CA LYS A 404 -6.11 29.42 65.20
C LYS A 404 -5.04 28.54 65.86
N SER A 405 -5.41 27.88 66.97
CA SER A 405 -4.59 27.04 67.82
C SER A 405 -4.62 25.60 67.31
N GLU A 406 -3.70 24.77 67.78
CA GLU A 406 -3.66 23.34 67.44
C GLU A 406 -4.73 22.52 68.18
N GLU A 407 -5.47 23.14 69.11
CA GLU A 407 -6.57 22.50 69.83
C GLU A 407 -7.81 22.44 68.92
N LYS A 408 -8.26 21.21 68.63
CA LYS A 408 -9.34 20.95 67.67
C LYS A 408 -10.74 21.26 68.21
N GLU A 409 -10.91 21.31 69.52
CA GLU A 409 -12.19 21.56 70.19
C GLU A 409 -12.15 22.92 70.91
N VAL A 410 -13.06 23.82 70.54
CA VAL A 410 -13.22 25.14 71.16
C VAL A 410 -14.65 25.32 71.69
N CYS A 411 -14.85 26.17 72.67
CA CYS A 411 -16.16 26.48 73.20
C CYS A 411 -16.71 27.78 72.58
N TYR A 412 -17.88 27.68 71.93
CA TYR A 412 -18.65 28.84 71.50
C TYR A 412 -19.98 28.88 72.26
N GLN A 413 -20.17 29.89 73.12
CA GLN A 413 -21.36 30.05 73.96
C GLN A 413 -21.74 28.79 74.75
N ASN A 414 -20.76 28.17 75.42
CA ASN A 414 -20.89 26.94 76.21
C ASN A 414 -21.27 25.68 75.38
N LYS A 415 -21.09 25.70 74.06
CA LYS A 415 -21.20 24.51 73.20
C LYS A 415 -19.83 24.14 72.62
N PRO A 416 -19.46 22.84 72.63
CA PRO A 416 -18.24 22.38 71.98
C PRO A 416 -18.37 22.50 70.46
N LEU A 417 -17.31 22.97 69.82
CA LEU A 417 -17.22 23.18 68.38
C LEU A 417 -15.86 22.66 67.90
N GLU A 418 -15.87 21.79 66.89
CA GLU A 418 -14.65 21.30 66.27
C GLU A 418 -14.22 22.24 65.14
N LEU A 419 -12.99 22.75 65.19
CA LEU A 419 -12.44 23.62 64.15
C LEU A 419 -11.78 22.79 63.04
N PRO A 420 -12.23 22.91 61.78
CA PRO A 420 -11.52 22.30 60.66
C PRO A 420 -10.15 22.94 60.42
N ASP A 421 -9.17 22.15 59.98
CA ASP A 421 -7.79 22.61 59.73
C ASP A 421 -7.72 23.74 58.65
N ASP A 422 -8.68 23.76 57.72
CA ASP A 422 -8.71 24.65 56.56
C ASP A 422 -9.65 25.86 56.70
N ILE A 423 -10.14 26.15 57.92
CA ILE A 423 -11.02 27.30 58.16
C ILE A 423 -10.33 28.63 57.80
N LEU A 424 -11.05 29.49 57.07
CA LEU A 424 -10.57 30.83 56.72
C LEU A 424 -11.67 31.87 56.92
N PHE A 425 -11.46 32.73 57.90
CA PHE A 425 -12.23 33.95 58.10
C PHE A 425 -11.42 35.20 57.76
N VAL A 426 -12.05 36.10 57.02
CA VAL A 426 -11.50 37.40 56.65
C VAL A 426 -12.50 38.47 57.05
N PHE A 427 -12.03 39.50 57.73
CA PHE A 427 -12.89 40.56 58.25
C PHE A 427 -12.51 41.88 57.58
N VAL A 428 -13.49 42.63 57.12
CA VAL A 428 -13.32 43.91 56.42
C VAL A 428 -14.21 44.96 57.07
N ALA A 429 -13.60 46.00 57.62
CA ALA A 429 -14.27 47.13 58.23
C ALA A 429 -13.94 48.43 57.49
N LYS A 430 -14.93 49.33 57.38
CA LYS A 430 -14.72 50.68 56.82
C LYS A 430 -14.02 51.61 57.82
N SER A 431 -14.46 51.53 59.07
CA SER A 431 -13.87 52.23 60.21
C SER A 431 -14.20 51.45 61.48
N LEU A 432 -13.21 51.27 62.36
CA LEU A 432 -13.41 50.71 63.70
C LEU A 432 -12.97 51.76 64.72
N GLY A 433 -13.66 51.82 65.86
CA GLY A 433 -13.28 52.65 67.00
C GLY A 433 -12.01 52.14 67.69
N HIS A 434 -12.12 51.74 68.96
CA HIS A 434 -11.00 51.14 69.67
C HIS A 434 -10.89 49.64 69.37
N ILE A 435 -9.71 49.17 68.91
CA ILE A 435 -9.41 47.75 68.73
C ILE A 435 -8.64 47.26 69.97
N PRO A 436 -9.22 46.38 70.80
CA PRO A 436 -8.57 45.86 72.00
C PRO A 436 -7.26 45.13 71.69
N ASP A 437 -6.29 45.22 72.62
CA ASP A 437 -4.99 44.54 72.47
C ASP A 437 -5.12 43.02 72.35
N GLN A 438 -6.16 42.42 72.95
CA GLN A 438 -6.44 41.00 72.82
C GLN A 438 -6.72 40.62 71.35
N ILE A 439 -7.52 41.41 70.62
CA ILE A 439 -7.77 41.19 69.19
C ILE A 439 -6.50 41.38 68.37
N ARG A 440 -5.64 42.33 68.73
CA ARG A 440 -4.33 42.55 68.06
C ARG A 440 -3.35 41.39 68.26
N LYS A 441 -3.49 40.63 69.36
CA LYS A 441 -2.73 39.39 69.59
C LYS A 441 -3.28 38.23 68.75
N LEU A 442 -4.60 38.08 68.70
CA LEU A 442 -5.29 36.98 68.05
C LEU A 442 -5.36 37.09 66.52
N MET A 443 -5.50 38.31 66.00
CA MET A 443 -5.72 38.58 64.58
C MET A 443 -4.62 39.46 63.99
N GLU A 444 -4.37 39.31 62.68
CA GLU A 444 -3.51 40.22 61.92
C GLU A 444 -4.35 41.44 61.50
N VAL A 445 -4.23 42.54 62.25
CA VAL A 445 -4.95 43.79 61.98
C VAL A 445 -4.16 44.64 60.98
N ILE A 446 -4.73 44.85 59.79
CA ILE A 446 -4.08 45.55 58.67
C ILE A 446 -4.90 46.80 58.32
N VAL A 447 -4.27 47.97 58.44
CA VAL A 447 -4.91 49.25 58.09
C VAL A 447 -4.48 49.71 56.71
N ILE A 448 -5.44 49.95 55.83
CA ILE A 448 -5.24 50.34 54.44
C ILE A 448 -5.67 51.80 54.27
N SER A 449 -4.70 52.64 53.93
CA SER A 449 -4.87 54.10 53.90
C SER A 449 -5.04 54.70 52.50
N GLY A 450 -5.17 53.88 51.46
CA GLY A 450 -5.24 54.32 50.06
C GLY A 450 -5.87 53.27 49.15
N ASN A 451 -6.04 53.61 47.87
CA ASN A 451 -6.58 52.70 46.88
C ASN A 451 -5.57 51.62 46.49
N LEU A 452 -6.03 50.38 46.42
CA LEU A 452 -5.22 49.25 45.99
C LEU A 452 -5.21 49.13 44.46
N ALA A 453 -4.07 48.74 43.91
CA ALA A 453 -4.00 48.35 42.51
C ALA A 453 -4.79 47.05 42.29
N PRO A 454 -5.50 46.91 41.15
CA PRO A 454 -6.23 45.69 40.83
C PRO A 454 -5.29 44.49 40.72
N ILE A 455 -5.74 43.33 41.18
CA ILE A 455 -4.98 42.09 41.08
C ILE A 455 -5.18 41.50 39.68
N GLU A 456 -4.23 41.71 38.78
CA GLU A 456 -4.26 41.12 37.43
C GLU A 456 -3.96 39.60 37.46
N GLU A 457 -4.72 38.81 36.69
CA GLU A 457 -4.48 37.37 36.44
C GLU A 457 -3.42 37.16 35.33
N LEU A 458 -2.30 37.88 35.38
CA LEU A 458 -1.41 37.99 34.21
C LEU A 458 -0.68 36.69 33.80
N ASP A 459 -0.80 35.62 34.58
CA ASP A 459 0.14 34.50 34.54
C ASP A 459 -0.44 33.13 34.15
N ARG A 460 -1.77 33.02 34.00
CA ARG A 460 -2.45 31.71 33.87
C ARG A 460 -2.60 31.17 32.44
N SER A 461 -2.68 32.01 31.42
CA SER A 461 -3.30 31.56 30.16
C SER A 461 -2.38 30.85 29.16
N GLU A 462 -1.08 31.14 29.08
CA GLU A 462 -0.18 30.47 28.11
C GLU A 462 0.58 29.28 28.70
N ARG A 463 0.68 29.22 30.03
CA ARG A 463 1.66 28.35 30.72
C ARG A 463 1.33 26.87 30.66
N ASN A 464 0.08 26.51 30.38
CA ASN A 464 -0.34 25.11 30.48
C ASN A 464 -0.48 24.45 29.10
N GLU A 465 -1.16 25.05 28.12
CA GLU A 465 -1.53 24.29 26.92
C GLU A 465 -0.35 24.01 25.97
N LEU A 466 0.42 25.04 25.57
CA LEU A 466 1.57 24.85 24.68
C LEU A 466 2.70 24.07 25.39
N SER A 467 2.95 24.37 26.67
CA SER A 467 3.99 23.68 27.44
C SER A 467 3.63 22.24 27.76
N SER A 468 2.35 21.93 28.05
CA SER A 468 1.89 20.55 28.26
C SER A 468 2.00 19.77 26.95
N LEU A 469 1.55 20.36 25.85
CA LEU A 469 1.60 19.71 24.54
C LEU A 469 3.03 19.42 24.06
N LEU A 470 3.97 20.34 24.28
CA LEU A 470 5.39 20.12 23.95
C LEU A 470 6.12 19.19 24.95
N GLY A 471 5.56 18.99 26.16
CA GLY A 471 6.12 18.11 27.18
C GLY A 471 5.59 16.67 27.10
N GLU A 472 4.37 16.49 26.61
CA GLU A 472 3.72 15.17 26.46
C GLU A 472 4.22 14.39 25.25
N PHE A 473 4.60 15.07 24.16
CA PHE A 473 4.94 14.44 22.89
C PHE A 473 6.37 14.77 22.47
N THR A 474 7.05 13.82 21.83
CA THR A 474 8.37 14.09 21.26
C THR A 474 8.24 14.95 19.99
N ALA A 475 9.35 15.57 19.58
CA ALA A 475 9.39 16.31 18.32
C ALA A 475 9.04 15.43 17.11
N ALA A 476 9.38 14.14 17.15
CA ALA A 476 9.03 13.19 16.11
C ALA A 476 7.50 12.97 16.08
N ASP A 477 6.87 12.71 17.22
CA ASP A 477 5.42 12.46 17.31
C ASP A 477 4.61 13.66 16.79
N ILE A 478 5.01 14.87 17.18
CA ILE A 478 4.37 16.12 16.75
C ILE A 478 4.50 16.33 15.24
N LEU A 479 5.65 15.99 14.66
CA LEU A 479 5.93 16.18 13.24
C LEU A 479 5.45 15.02 12.37
N GLU A 480 5.21 13.84 12.93
CA GLU A 480 4.56 12.74 12.22
C GLU A 480 3.06 12.99 12.14
N SER A 481 2.42 13.37 13.25
CA SER A 481 0.98 13.65 13.30
C SER A 481 0.62 15.06 12.82
N LYS A 482 -0.11 15.14 11.69
CA LYS A 482 -0.63 16.42 11.17
C LYS A 482 -1.52 17.14 12.17
N GLU A 483 -2.29 16.40 12.96
CA GLU A 483 -3.20 16.98 13.95
C GLU A 483 -2.46 17.60 15.13
N LEU A 484 -1.44 16.91 15.65
CA LEU A 484 -0.58 17.44 16.71
C LEU A 484 0.19 18.66 16.20
N THR A 485 0.76 18.62 14.99
CA THR A 485 1.42 19.79 14.40
C THR A 485 0.46 20.97 14.31
N ARG A 486 -0.78 20.74 13.83
CA ARG A 486 -1.80 21.79 13.71
C ARG A 486 -2.17 22.37 15.07
N LYS A 487 -2.37 21.53 16.08
CA LYS A 487 -2.70 21.95 17.45
C LYS A 487 -1.55 22.75 18.07
N ALA A 488 -0.31 22.32 17.88
CA ALA A 488 0.89 23.05 18.31
C ALA A 488 1.01 24.42 17.61
N MET A 489 0.75 24.49 16.31
CA MET A 489 0.77 25.77 15.57
C MET A 489 -0.33 26.72 16.04
N GLN A 490 -1.55 26.23 16.24
CA GLN A 490 -2.67 27.05 16.73
C GLN A 490 -2.40 27.61 18.13
N THR A 491 -1.97 26.76 19.05
CA THR A 491 -1.60 27.17 20.42
C THR A 491 -0.39 28.08 20.46
N ALA A 492 0.52 28.02 19.48
CA ALA A 492 1.65 28.94 19.37
C ALA A 492 1.29 30.31 18.74
N THR A 493 0.14 30.43 18.07
CA THR A 493 -0.27 31.69 17.40
C THR A 493 -1.18 32.55 18.27
N ILE A 494 -1.85 31.94 19.25
CA ILE A 494 -2.62 32.58 20.32
C ILE A 494 -1.63 33.09 21.38
#